data_AF-A0A378MY66-F1
#
_entry.id   AF-A0A378MY66-F1
#
_cell.length_a   1.000
_cell.length_b   1.000
_cell.length_c   1.000
_cell.angle_alpha   90.00
_cell.angle_beta   90.00
_cell.angle_gamma   90.00
#
_symmetry.space_group_name_H-M   'P 1'
#
loop_
_entity.id
_entity.type
_entity.pdbx_description
1 polymer ?
#
loop_
_entity_poly.entity_id
_entity_poly.type
_entity_poly.pdbx_seq_one_letter_code
_entity_poly.pdbx_strand_id
1 'polypeptide(L)'
;MPTETLAMLGLIALGFLLFILLVSSPFERGFPPPPEGRDLNPMLQDIGLIFHPPLLYLGYVGFAVSFAMIVAALVSGGMDAAIMRWLRPWTMISWGFLTAGIILGAWWAYYELGWVAGGFGIRWKMPP
;
A
#
# COMPACT_ATOMS: atom_id res chain seq x y z
N MET A 1 9.14 -6.56 26.12
CA MET A 1 8.99 -7.11 24.74
C MET A 1 7.80 -6.54 23.92
N PRO A 2 6.54 -6.56 24.39
CA PRO A 2 5.44 -5.95 23.63
C PRO A 2 5.54 -4.42 23.59
N THR A 3 6.07 -3.80 24.65
CA THR A 3 6.25 -2.35 24.78
C THR A 3 7.26 -1.78 23.80
N GLU A 4 8.38 -2.46 23.55
CA GLU A 4 9.43 -2.06 22.61
C GLU A 4 8.92 -2.19 21.17
N THR A 5 8.16 -3.26 20.87
CA THR A 5 7.50 -3.42 19.56
C THR A 5 6.49 -2.30 19.32
N LEU A 6 5.65 -1.98 20.32
CA LEU A 6 4.70 -0.88 20.24
C LEU A 6 5.41 0.48 20.13
N ALA A 7 6.53 0.66 20.81
CA ALA A 7 7.34 1.88 20.69
C ALA A 7 7.91 2.03 19.27
N MET A 8 8.41 0.95 18.65
CA MET A 8 8.86 0.98 17.26
C MET A 8 7.73 1.30 16.29
N LEU A 9 6.54 0.71 16.48
CA LEU A 9 5.35 1.06 15.68
C LEU A 9 4.94 2.52 15.88
N GLY A 10 5.02 3.02 17.12
CA GLY A 10 4.76 4.41 17.45
C GLY A 10 5.75 5.37 16.77
N LEU A 11 7.03 5.01 16.67
CA LEU A 11 8.05 5.79 15.95
C LEU A 11 7.77 5.83 14.44
N ILE A 12 7.36 4.71 13.86
CA ILE A 12 6.95 4.66 12.45
C ILE A 12 5.75 5.58 12.21
N ALA A 13 4.72 5.47 13.06
CA ALA A 13 3.52 6.31 12.98
C ALA A 13 3.86 7.80 13.18
N LEU A 14 4.74 8.13 14.12
CA LEU A 14 5.24 9.50 14.34
C LEU A 14 5.94 10.04 13.10
N GLY A 15 6.79 9.24 12.44
CA GLY A 15 7.44 9.63 11.18
C GLY A 15 6.43 9.97 10.08
N PHE A 16 5.40 9.13 9.89
CA PHE A 16 4.33 9.41 8.94
C PHE A 16 3.51 10.65 9.33
N LEU A 17 3.21 10.85 10.62
CA LEU A 17 2.52 12.04 11.10
C LEU A 17 3.33 13.31 10.84
N LEU A 18 4.64 13.29 11.10
CA LEU A 18 5.52 14.41 10.79
C LEU A 18 5.58 14.68 9.29
N PHE A 19 5.65 13.65 8.45
CA PHE A 19 5.60 13.80 7.01
C PHE A 19 4.29 14.45 6.53
N ILE A 20 3.15 14.01 7.07
CA ILE A 20 1.84 14.60 6.77
C ILE A 20 1.81 16.07 7.20
N LEU A 21 2.29 16.41 8.40
CA LEU A 21 2.21 17.76 8.91
C LEU A 21 3.19 18.74 8.23
N LEU A 22 4.37 18.27 7.85
CA LEU A 22 5.46 19.14 7.37
C LEU A 22 5.56 19.23 5.85
N VAL A 23 5.22 18.16 5.12
CA VAL A 23 5.45 18.06 3.67
C VAL A 23 4.15 17.93 2.89
N SER A 24 3.19 17.15 3.41
CA SER A 24 2.00 16.75 2.67
C SER A 24 0.72 17.15 3.39
N SER A 25 0.66 18.37 3.93
CA SER A 25 -0.45 18.80 4.77
C SER A 25 -1.77 18.80 3.99
N PRO A 26 -2.75 17.97 4.37
CA PRO A 26 -4.01 17.86 3.64
C PRO A 26 -4.91 19.09 3.85
N PHE A 27 -4.52 19.99 4.76
CA PHE A 27 -5.25 21.21 5.08
C PHE A 27 -4.73 22.42 4.31
N GLU A 28 -3.71 22.25 3.46
CA GLU A 28 -3.34 23.30 2.52
C GLU A 28 -4.52 23.63 1.61
N ARG A 29 -4.90 24.91 1.61
CA ARG A 29 -6.06 25.37 0.86
C ARG A 29 -5.60 25.80 -0.53
N GLY A 30 -6.05 25.09 -1.55
CA GLY A 30 -5.99 25.58 -2.93
C GLY A 30 -6.90 26.81 -3.07
N PHE A 31 -6.33 27.93 -3.53
CA PHE A 31 -7.11 29.10 -3.92
C PHE A 31 -6.76 29.50 -5.36
N PRO A 32 -7.76 29.72 -6.24
CA PRO A 32 -9.20 29.62 -6.00
C PRO A 32 -9.68 28.16 -5.81
N PRO A 33 -10.76 27.92 -5.06
CA PRO A 33 -11.32 26.58 -4.92
C PRO A 33 -11.80 26.10 -6.30
N PRO A 34 -11.48 24.85 -6.70
CA PRO A 34 -11.96 24.30 -7.97
C PRO A 34 -13.50 24.26 -7.97
N PRO A 35 -14.16 24.63 -9.09
CA PRO A 35 -15.63 24.70 -9.19
C PRO A 35 -16.32 23.36 -8.96
N GLU A 36 -15.66 22.26 -9.33
CA GLU A 36 -16.12 20.88 -9.22
C GLU A 36 -14.95 20.01 -8.72
N GLY A 37 -15.25 18.93 -8.00
CA GLY A 37 -14.23 17.92 -7.68
C GLY A 37 -13.73 17.28 -8.97
N ARG A 38 -12.41 17.07 -9.10
CA ARG A 38 -11.89 16.22 -10.18
C ARG A 38 -12.41 14.81 -9.97
N ASP A 39 -13.39 14.41 -10.76
CA ASP A 39 -13.77 13.00 -10.84
C ASP A 39 -12.56 12.15 -11.21
N LEU A 40 -12.56 10.93 -10.70
CA LEU A 40 -11.56 9.94 -11.08
C LEU A 40 -11.69 9.66 -12.58
N ASN A 41 -10.55 9.59 -13.28
CA ASN A 41 -10.48 9.13 -14.66
C ASN A 41 -11.35 7.86 -14.80
N PRO A 42 -12.23 7.75 -15.81
CA PRO A 42 -13.10 6.58 -16.00
C PRO A 42 -12.38 5.22 -15.90
N MET A 43 -11.10 5.15 -16.26
CA MET A 43 -10.26 3.94 -16.15
C MET A 43 -9.92 3.55 -14.69
N LEU A 44 -10.00 4.49 -13.74
CA LEU A 44 -9.75 4.30 -12.31
C LEU A 44 -11.01 3.86 -11.54
N GLN A 45 -12.16 3.73 -12.21
CA GLN A 45 -13.41 3.26 -11.61
C GLN A 45 -13.61 1.75 -11.77
N ASP A 46 -12.60 1.03 -12.27
CA ASP A 46 -12.64 -0.42 -12.44
C ASP A 46 -12.55 -1.18 -11.11
N ILE A 47 -13.21 -2.34 -11.05
CA ILE A 47 -13.28 -3.20 -9.86
C ILE A 47 -11.88 -3.65 -9.41
N GLY A 48 -10.98 -3.93 -10.34
CA GLY A 48 -9.59 -4.28 -10.04
C GLY A 48 -8.86 -3.18 -9.26
N LEU A 49 -9.13 -1.92 -9.60
CA LEU A 49 -8.52 -0.75 -8.93
C LEU A 49 -9.16 -0.44 -7.57
N ILE A 50 -10.34 -0.97 -7.28
CA ILE A 50 -10.96 -0.89 -5.94
C ILE A 50 -10.27 -1.86 -4.98
N PHE A 51 -9.95 -3.08 -5.42
CA PHE A 51 -9.39 -4.12 -4.56
C PHE A 51 -7.86 -4.15 -4.53
N HIS A 52 -7.19 -3.75 -5.60
CA HIS A 52 -5.74 -3.81 -5.70
C HIS A 52 -5.01 -2.92 -4.67
N PRO A 53 -5.32 -1.61 -4.55
CA PRO A 53 -4.62 -0.73 -3.60
C PRO A 53 -4.80 -1.16 -2.13
N PRO A 54 -6.00 -1.57 -1.65
CA PRO A 54 -6.13 -2.11 -0.30
C PRO A 54 -5.31 -3.37 -0.04
N LEU A 55 -5.25 -4.32 -0.97
CA LEU A 55 -4.47 -5.55 -0.81
C LEU A 55 -2.96 -5.26 -0.72
N LEU A 56 -2.46 -4.40 -1.61
CA LEU A 56 -1.06 -3.96 -1.54
C LEU A 56 -0.78 -3.21 -0.24
N TYR A 57 -1.67 -2.28 0.15
CA TYR A 57 -1.50 -1.51 1.37
C TYR A 57 -1.45 -2.40 2.60
N LEU A 58 -2.37 -3.37 2.73
CA LEU A 58 -2.36 -4.35 3.81
C LEU A 58 -1.07 -5.17 3.84
N GLY A 59 -0.56 -5.55 2.66
CA GLY A 59 0.73 -6.23 2.54
C GLY A 59 1.89 -5.38 3.05
N TYR A 60 2.05 -4.16 2.52
CA TYR A 60 3.15 -3.26 2.90
C TYR A 60 3.10 -2.83 4.36
N VAL A 61 1.93 -2.42 4.85
CA VAL A 61 1.76 -1.99 6.26
C VAL A 61 1.90 -3.19 7.21
N GLY A 62 1.41 -4.36 6.82
CA GLY A 62 1.58 -5.58 7.61
C GLY A 62 3.06 -5.91 7.88
N PHE A 63 3.94 -5.72 6.88
CA PHE A 63 5.38 -5.91 7.07
C PHE A 63 6.02 -4.95 8.07
N ALA A 64 5.42 -3.79 8.35
CA ALA A 64 5.90 -2.87 9.38
C ALA A 64 5.85 -3.51 10.79
N VAL A 65 4.88 -4.40 11.05
CA VAL A 65 4.77 -5.13 12.32
C VAL A 65 5.92 -6.15 12.45
N SER A 66 6.17 -6.93 11.39
CA SER A 66 7.30 -7.86 11.36
C SER A 66 8.64 -7.15 11.55
N PHE A 67 8.83 -6.00 10.88
CA PHE A 67 10.00 -5.16 11.06
C PHE A 67 10.14 -4.66 12.51
N ALA A 68 9.08 -4.10 13.09
CA ALA A 68 9.09 -3.56 14.45
C ALA A 68 9.45 -4.62 15.49
N MET A 69 8.92 -5.85 15.37
CA MET A 69 9.25 -6.96 16.27
C MET A 69 10.72 -7.38 16.18
N ILE A 70 11.29 -7.47 14.98
CA ILE A 70 12.70 -7.83 14.79
C ILE A 70 13.61 -6.73 15.37
N VAL A 71 13.34 -5.46 15.06
CA VAL A 71 14.15 -4.34 15.57
C VAL A 71 14.04 -4.25 17.10
N ALA A 72 12.85 -4.40 17.67
CA ALA A 72 12.65 -4.44 19.11
C ALA A 72 13.45 -5.58 19.78
N ALA A 73 13.49 -6.77 19.15
CA ALA A 73 14.26 -7.91 19.63
C ALA A 73 15.78 -7.65 19.58
N LEU A 74 16.27 -7.03 18.50
CA LEU A 74 17.68 -6.66 18.32
C LEU A 74 18.12 -5.61 19.34
N VAL A 75 17.32 -4.57 19.55
CA VAL A 75 17.60 -3.51 20.53
C VAL A 75 17.58 -4.06 21.96
N SER A 76 16.68 -5.00 22.25
CA SER A 76 16.59 -5.64 23.56
C SER A 76 17.65 -6.73 23.78
N GLY A 77 18.45 -7.08 22.77
CA GLY A 77 19.50 -8.10 22.83
C GLY A 77 18.99 -9.54 22.99
N GLY A 78 17.68 -9.78 22.82
CA GLY A 78 17.03 -11.06 23.09
C GLY A 78 16.22 -11.55 21.90
N MET A 79 16.77 -12.50 21.14
CA MET A 79 16.09 -13.13 20.01
C MET A 79 15.69 -14.56 20.37
N ASP A 80 14.51 -14.70 20.98
CA ASP A 80 14.01 -15.98 21.46
C ASP A 80 13.10 -16.69 20.45
N ALA A 81 12.99 -18.01 20.59
CA ALA A 81 12.05 -18.83 19.80
C ALA A 81 10.59 -18.36 19.93
N ALA A 82 10.23 -17.73 21.06
CA ALA A 82 8.92 -17.12 21.25
C ALA A 82 8.66 -15.99 20.24
N ILE A 83 9.65 -15.14 19.97
CA ILE A 83 9.53 -14.02 19.01
C ILE A 83 9.36 -14.56 17.60
N MET A 84 10.14 -15.58 17.22
CA MET A 84 10.03 -16.20 15.90
C MET A 84 8.65 -16.84 15.68
N ARG A 85 8.06 -17.42 16.74
CA ARG A 85 6.69 -17.97 16.69
C ARG A 85 5.64 -16.88 16.46
N TRP A 86 5.81 -15.70 17.09
CA TRP A 86 4.91 -14.57 16.87
C TRP A 86 5.14 -13.86 15.54
N LEU A 87 6.39 -13.78 15.06
CA LEU A 87 6.76 -13.17 13.79
C LEU A 87 6.16 -13.88 12.57
N ARG A 88 6.10 -15.23 12.61
CA ARG A 88 5.60 -16.06 11.51
C ARG A 88 4.21 -15.68 11.00
N PRO A 89 3.13 -15.66 11.82
CA PRO A 89 1.80 -15.35 11.33
C PRO A 89 1.71 -13.95 10.71
N TRP A 90 2.32 -12.94 11.34
CA TRP A 90 2.34 -11.57 10.81
C TRP A 90 3.03 -11.49 9.44
N THR A 91 4.16 -12.17 9.29
CA THR A 91 4.90 -12.22 8.02
C THR A 91 4.10 -12.96 6.94
N MET A 92 3.47 -14.09 7.28
CA MET A 92 2.67 -14.88 6.32
C MET A 92 1.42 -14.14 5.85
N ILE A 93 0.72 -13.45 6.76
CA ILE A 93 -0.46 -12.66 6.43
C ILE A 93 -0.06 -11.49 5.50
N SER A 94 0.98 -10.75 5.87
CA SER A 94 1.48 -9.62 5.07
C SER A 94 1.94 -10.06 3.68
N TRP A 95 2.69 -11.17 3.63
CA TRP A 95 3.12 -11.77 2.38
C TRP A 95 1.96 -12.24 1.51
N GLY A 96 0.93 -12.86 2.11
CA GLY A 96 -0.27 -13.30 1.40
C GLY A 96 -1.03 -12.14 0.76
N PHE A 97 -1.27 -11.07 1.52
CA PHE A 97 -1.91 -9.85 1.00
C PHE A 97 -1.08 -9.18 -0.09
N LEU A 98 0.24 -9.07 0.11
CA LEU A 98 1.14 -8.49 -0.88
C LEU A 98 1.13 -9.31 -2.19
N THR A 99 1.18 -10.63 -2.08
CA THR A 99 1.14 -11.54 -3.23
C THR A 99 -0.18 -11.41 -3.98
N ALA A 100 -1.31 -11.42 -3.27
CA ALA A 100 -2.62 -11.22 -3.86
C ALA A 100 -2.73 -9.84 -4.55
N GLY A 101 -2.21 -8.79 -3.91
CA GLY A 101 -2.15 -7.45 -4.47
C GLY A 101 -1.35 -7.40 -5.77
N ILE A 102 -0.14 -8.00 -5.80
CA ILE A 102 0.70 -8.06 -7.00
C ILE A 102 0.01 -8.84 -8.12
N ILE A 103 -0.59 -10.00 -7.83
CA ILE A 103 -1.31 -10.81 -8.84
C ILE A 103 -2.48 -10.02 -9.41
N LEU A 104 -3.31 -9.41 -8.55
CA LEU A 104 -4.46 -8.62 -9.00
C LEU A 104 -4.03 -7.39 -9.81
N GLY A 105 -2.94 -6.74 -9.41
CA GLY A 105 -2.39 -5.59 -10.15
C GLY A 105 -1.83 -5.99 -11.52
N ALA A 106 -1.11 -7.10 -11.58
CA ALA A 106 -0.58 -7.64 -12.83
C ALA A 106 -1.71 -8.08 -13.77
N TRP A 107 -2.75 -8.73 -13.23
CA TRP A 107 -3.97 -9.05 -13.94
C TRP A 107 -4.61 -7.78 -14.51
N TRP A 108 -4.95 -6.81 -13.65
CA TRP A 108 -5.58 -5.57 -14.08
C TRP A 108 -4.76 -4.83 -15.16
N ALA A 109 -3.44 -4.71 -14.98
CA ALA A 109 -2.57 -4.11 -15.97
C ALA A 109 -2.59 -4.87 -17.32
N TYR A 110 -2.69 -6.20 -17.30
CA TYR A 110 -2.85 -6.99 -18.51
C TYR A 110 -4.19 -6.72 -19.21
N TYR A 111 -5.29 -6.61 -18.45
CA TYR A 111 -6.62 -6.30 -19.01
C TYR A 111 -6.69 -4.89 -19.58
N GLU A 112 -6.23 -3.89 -18.83
CA GLU A 112 -6.40 -2.48 -19.18
C GLU A 112 -5.31 -1.96 -20.13
N LEU A 113 -4.06 -2.42 -19.98
CA LEU A 113 -2.92 -1.98 -20.79
C LEU A 113 -2.49 -3.04 -21.81
N GLY A 114 -2.57 -4.33 -21.46
CA GLY A 114 -2.10 -5.43 -22.32
C GLY A 114 -2.92 -5.69 -23.58
N TRP A 115 -4.24 -5.46 -23.55
CA TRP A 115 -5.13 -5.60 -24.73
C TRP A 115 -5.51 -4.26 -25.39
N VAL A 116 -5.59 -3.16 -24.63
CA VAL A 116 -5.96 -1.83 -25.17
C VAL A 116 -4.74 -1.01 -25.62
N ALA A 117 -3.59 -1.09 -24.93
CA ALA A 117 -2.35 -0.46 -25.39
C ALA A 117 -1.52 -1.37 -26.31
N GLY A 118 -1.73 -2.70 -26.24
CA GLY A 118 -1.10 -3.71 -27.08
C GLY A 118 -1.99 -4.25 -28.20
N GLY A 119 -2.37 -3.40 -29.17
CA GLY A 119 -2.63 -3.88 -30.53
C GLY A 119 -3.81 -4.83 -30.81
N PHE A 120 -5.04 -4.47 -30.44
CA PHE A 120 -6.23 -4.79 -31.29
C PHE A 120 -7.39 -3.77 -31.18
N GLY A 121 -7.23 -2.71 -30.37
CA GLY A 121 -8.30 -1.71 -30.11
C GLY A 121 -8.08 -0.30 -30.70
N ILE A 122 -6.87 0.07 -31.10
CA ILE A 122 -6.56 1.44 -31.57
C ILE A 122 -6.93 1.66 -33.05
N ARG A 123 -7.32 0.61 -33.79
CA ARG A 123 -7.64 0.70 -35.24
C ARG A 123 -9.10 1.09 -35.57
N TRP A 124 -10.00 1.26 -34.60
CA TRP A 124 -11.43 1.46 -34.87
C TRP A 124 -12.01 2.82 -34.43
N LYS A 125 -11.17 3.77 -33.97
CA LYS A 125 -11.61 5.13 -33.55
C LYS A 125 -11.13 6.27 -34.47
N MET A 126 -10.69 5.96 -35.69
CA MET A 126 -10.51 6.98 -36.74
C MET A 126 -11.68 6.85 -37.73
N PRO A 127 -12.55 7.86 -37.89
CA PRO A 127 -13.45 7.89 -39.02
C PRO A 127 -12.63 8.01 -40.33
N PRO A 128 -13.14 7.50 -41.47
CA PRO A 128 -12.50 7.70 -42.77
C PRO A 128 -12.40 9.17 -43.17
#